data_AF-A0A453T2I3-F1
#
_entry.id   AF-A0A453T2I3-F1
#
_cell.length_a   1.000
_cell.length_b   1.000
_cell.length_c   1.000
_cell.angle_alpha   90.00
_cell.angle_beta   90.00
_cell.angle_gamma   90.00
#
_symmetry.space_group_name_H-M   'P 1'
#
loop_
_entity.id
_entity.type
_entity.pdbx_description
1 polymer ?
#
loop_
_entity_poly.entity_id
_entity_poly.type
_entity_poly.pdbx_seq_one_letter_code
_entity_poly.pdbx_strand_id
1 'polypeptide(L)'
;DRLCFSEFGRIREEGGFRRSHRSASDTLPWRHADGAVTKRVKDEVADSLDPPPAVEPRTVQMSREEQFVWPWMGVLANVPTEWRGGRQIGESGNRLKERLAAFCPHKVVPLWSHRGHTGNAIVEFGKDYASLRNAFSFENHFEAQGHGRRGWEASRCRGGPKMFGWVARADDRRTPGLVVEYLQRNADVKSVAELESEGTRKTDKLVANLASQIDVKAKHAQELESKYSVKTTSLENVMEERELIFQRYSDEIHKMQQLARRHSQMTLRRIRRSVRSWIARCRILSSNPRSLMSLLCVANLTEGI
;
A
#
# COMPACT_ATOMS: atom_id res chain seq x y z
N ASP A 1 8.06 55.26 31.85
CA ASP A 1 7.08 55.08 30.76
C ASP A 1 6.40 53.73 30.83
N ARG A 2 5.09 53.77 30.61
CA ARG A 2 4.12 52.67 30.70
C ARG A 2 4.18 51.75 29.48
N LEU A 3 3.68 50.52 29.71
CA LEU A 3 2.84 49.63 28.88
C LEU A 3 3.43 48.19 28.90
N CYS A 4 2.88 47.24 29.66
CA CYS A 4 1.62 46.46 29.45
C CYS A 4 1.69 45.61 28.16
N PHE A 5 1.34 44.32 28.08
CA PHE A 5 0.58 43.39 28.95
C PHE A 5 0.72 41.95 28.36
N SER A 6 0.61 40.90 29.20
CA SER A 6 -0.11 39.59 29.02
C SER A 6 0.11 38.71 27.76
N GLU A 7 0.00 37.38 27.74
CA GLU A 7 -0.53 36.39 28.67
C GLU A 7 -0.15 34.96 28.20
N PHE A 8 -0.28 34.03 29.14
CA PHE A 8 -0.16 32.58 29.00
C PHE A 8 -1.16 31.94 28.04
N GLY A 9 -0.71 30.93 27.28
CA GLY A 9 -1.53 30.05 26.44
C GLY A 9 -1.12 28.58 26.55
N ARG A 10 -1.55 27.96 27.65
CA ARG A 10 -1.83 26.54 27.97
C ARG A 10 -1.36 25.42 27.00
N ILE A 11 -0.53 24.54 27.56
CA ILE A 11 -0.17 23.19 27.11
C ILE A 11 -1.40 22.28 26.99
N ARG A 12 -1.47 21.45 25.95
CA ARG A 12 -2.31 20.24 25.91
C ARG A 12 -1.43 19.04 25.57
N GLU A 13 -1.25 18.16 26.55
CA GLU A 13 -0.71 16.81 26.38
C GLU A 13 -1.79 15.86 25.87
N GLU A 14 -1.50 15.14 24.80
CA GLU A 14 -1.89 13.74 24.53
C GLU A 14 -0.71 13.19 23.70
N GLY A 15 0.05 12.15 24.07
CA GLY A 15 -0.30 10.92 24.75
C GLY A 15 -0.08 9.77 23.76
N GLY A 16 1.09 9.11 23.80
CA GLY A 16 1.26 7.76 23.24
C GLY A 16 2.41 7.51 22.26
N PHE A 17 3.68 7.71 22.67
CA PHE A 17 4.82 7.10 21.97
C PHE A 17 5.34 5.90 22.78
N ARG A 18 4.98 4.68 22.36
CA ARG A 18 5.55 3.44 22.91
C ARG A 18 6.98 3.28 22.38
N ARG A 19 7.95 3.39 23.28
CA ARG A 19 9.32 2.88 23.08
C ARG A 19 9.30 1.36 23.26
N SER A 20 9.78 0.62 22.28
CA SER A 20 10.37 -0.70 22.48
C SER A 20 11.77 -0.67 21.91
N HIS A 21 12.77 -0.73 22.79
CA HIS A 21 14.13 -1.10 22.42
C HIS A 21 14.27 -2.61 22.60
N ARG A 22 14.78 -3.29 21.57
CA ARG A 22 15.96 -4.14 21.74
C ARG A 22 16.55 -4.53 20.37
N SER A 23 17.83 -4.23 20.24
CA SER A 23 18.73 -4.62 19.15
C SER A 23 18.96 -6.14 19.14
N ALA A 24 19.27 -6.70 17.99
CA ALA A 24 20.62 -7.17 17.64
C ALA A 24 20.62 -7.75 16.22
N SER A 25 21.73 -7.48 15.56
CA SER A 25 22.36 -8.10 14.39
C SER A 25 21.81 -9.46 13.96
N ASP A 26 21.65 -9.64 12.64
CA ASP A 26 22.48 -10.62 11.93
C ASP A 26 22.32 -10.50 10.40
N THR A 27 23.46 -10.18 9.79
CA THR A 27 23.72 -10.13 8.35
C THR A 27 24.09 -11.54 7.90
N LEU A 28 23.32 -12.19 7.03
CA LEU A 28 23.82 -13.33 6.25
C LEU A 28 23.16 -13.39 4.85
N PRO A 29 23.87 -13.95 3.85
CA PRO A 29 23.78 -13.55 2.45
C PRO A 29 23.02 -14.54 1.58
N TRP A 30 22.56 -14.03 0.43
CA TRP A 30 22.06 -14.79 -0.71
C TRP A 30 23.05 -15.88 -1.13
N ARG A 31 22.61 -17.15 -1.14
CA ARG A 31 23.31 -18.23 -1.84
C ARG A 31 22.56 -18.59 -3.12
N HIS A 32 23.29 -18.49 -4.22
CA HIS A 32 22.98 -19.10 -5.50
C HIS A 32 23.05 -20.63 -5.39
N ALA A 33 22.12 -21.32 -6.04
CA ALA A 33 22.17 -22.77 -6.24
C ALA A 33 22.27 -23.05 -7.74
N ASP A 34 23.49 -23.30 -8.20
CA ASP A 34 23.81 -24.02 -9.43
C ASP A 34 24.21 -25.45 -9.07
N GLY A 35 23.81 -26.44 -9.86
CA GLY A 35 24.39 -27.80 -9.77
C GLY A 35 23.42 -28.94 -10.07
N ALA A 36 23.55 -29.48 -11.27
CA ALA A 36 22.69 -30.46 -11.92
C ALA A 36 23.11 -31.94 -11.68
N VAL A 37 22.25 -32.88 -12.14
CA VAL A 37 22.59 -34.19 -12.77
C VAL A 37 23.13 -35.27 -11.80
N THR A 38 22.74 -36.56 -11.78
CA THR A 38 21.91 -37.49 -12.56
C THR A 38 21.66 -38.74 -11.71
N LYS A 39 20.62 -39.52 -12.02
CA LYS A 39 20.70 -41.00 -12.16
C LYS A 39 19.44 -41.56 -12.82
N ARG A 40 19.59 -41.92 -14.10
CA ARG A 40 18.83 -42.92 -14.86
C ARG A 40 19.47 -44.30 -14.56
N VAL A 41 18.90 -45.50 -14.68
CA VAL A 41 17.64 -46.12 -15.16
C VAL A 41 17.75 -47.61 -14.75
N LYS A 42 16.63 -48.35 -14.65
CA LYS A 42 16.33 -49.68 -15.29
C LYS A 42 15.14 -50.34 -14.58
N ASP A 43 13.93 -50.17 -15.11
CA ASP A 43 13.17 -51.10 -16.00
C ASP A 43 12.71 -52.40 -15.33
N GLU A 44 11.40 -52.65 -15.26
CA GLU A 44 10.69 -53.59 -16.16
C GLU A 44 9.22 -53.86 -15.73
N VAL A 45 8.45 -54.29 -16.74
CA VAL A 45 7.17 -55.02 -16.76
C VAL A 45 5.87 -54.23 -16.99
N ALA A 46 5.31 -54.53 -18.17
CA ALA A 46 4.02 -54.14 -18.69
C ALA A 46 2.87 -54.96 -18.08
N ASP A 47 1.69 -54.35 -17.94
CA ASP A 47 0.45 -55.03 -18.35
C ASP A 47 -0.59 -54.00 -18.80
N SER A 48 -1.28 -54.38 -19.86
CA SER A 48 -2.20 -53.61 -20.70
C SER A 48 -3.64 -53.73 -20.23
N LEU A 49 -4.34 -52.62 -20.00
CA LEU A 49 -5.81 -52.54 -20.08
C LEU A 49 -6.23 -51.13 -20.52
N ASP A 50 -6.80 -51.01 -21.71
CA ASP A 50 -7.37 -49.77 -22.25
C ASP A 50 -8.57 -49.28 -21.40
N PRO A 51 -8.65 -47.98 -21.07
CA PRO A 51 -9.86 -47.41 -20.47
C PRO A 51 -10.90 -47.03 -21.55
N PRO A 52 -12.21 -47.07 -21.25
CA PRO A 52 -13.27 -46.73 -22.20
C PRO A 52 -13.24 -45.23 -22.57
N PRO A 53 -13.76 -44.83 -23.74
CA PRO A 53 -13.59 -43.46 -24.23
C PRO A 53 -14.29 -42.48 -23.29
N ALA A 54 -13.49 -41.61 -22.67
CA ALA A 54 -13.97 -40.44 -21.97
C ALA A 54 -14.69 -39.53 -22.98
N VAL A 55 -15.96 -39.24 -22.73
CA VAL A 55 -16.65 -38.13 -23.39
C VAL A 55 -15.95 -36.87 -22.92
N GLU A 56 -15.05 -36.34 -23.76
CA GLU A 56 -14.41 -35.07 -23.46
C GLU A 56 -15.47 -33.97 -23.33
N PRO A 57 -15.43 -33.15 -22.27
CA PRO A 57 -16.19 -31.92 -22.25
C PRO A 57 -15.67 -31.09 -23.42
N ARG A 58 -16.51 -30.86 -24.43
CA ARG A 58 -16.20 -29.97 -25.55
C ARG A 58 -15.73 -28.64 -24.96
N THR A 59 -14.41 -28.43 -24.94
CA THR A 59 -13.83 -27.12 -24.73
C THR A 59 -14.39 -26.27 -25.85
N VAL A 60 -15.20 -25.26 -25.50
CA VAL A 60 -15.71 -24.29 -26.46
C VAL A 60 -14.47 -23.62 -27.05
N GLN A 61 -14.03 -24.08 -28.23
CA GLN A 61 -13.04 -23.40 -29.04
C GLN A 61 -13.74 -22.15 -29.56
N MET A 62 -13.82 -21.14 -28.70
CA MET A 62 -14.27 -19.82 -29.07
C MET A 62 -13.30 -19.31 -30.11
N SER A 63 -13.71 -19.24 -31.37
CA SER A 63 -12.88 -18.60 -32.36
C SER A 63 -12.72 -17.14 -31.93
N ARG A 64 -11.48 -16.66 -31.94
CA ARG A 64 -11.14 -15.30 -31.50
C ARG A 64 -11.81 -14.21 -32.34
N GLU A 65 -12.44 -14.62 -33.44
CA GLU A 65 -13.13 -13.83 -34.44
C GLU A 65 -14.65 -13.82 -34.26
N GLU A 66 -15.20 -14.68 -33.39
CA GLU A 66 -16.64 -14.71 -33.14
C GLU A 66 -17.09 -13.45 -32.39
N GLN A 67 -18.05 -12.77 -33.00
CA GLN A 67 -18.58 -11.50 -32.53
C GLN A 67 -19.91 -11.70 -31.81
N PHE A 68 -19.95 -11.23 -30.57
CA PHE A 68 -21.09 -11.34 -29.67
C PHE A 68 -21.78 -10.00 -29.47
N VAL A 69 -23.03 -10.06 -29.04
CA VAL A 69 -23.72 -8.85 -28.58
C VAL A 69 -23.29 -8.52 -27.14
N TRP A 70 -22.90 -7.27 -26.91
CA TRP A 70 -22.46 -6.75 -25.62
C TRP A 70 -23.32 -5.53 -25.19
N PRO A 71 -23.94 -5.52 -24.00
CA PRO A 71 -23.84 -6.51 -22.90
C PRO A 71 -24.32 -7.91 -23.29
N TRP A 72 -23.82 -8.93 -22.58
CA TRP A 72 -24.12 -10.33 -22.88
C TRP A 72 -25.62 -10.59 -22.80
N MET A 73 -26.21 -11.01 -23.92
CA MET A 73 -27.63 -11.28 -24.04
C MET A 73 -27.89 -12.65 -24.69
N GLY A 74 -28.97 -13.28 -24.29
CA GLY A 74 -29.54 -14.46 -24.93
C GLY A 74 -30.85 -14.13 -25.63
N VAL A 75 -31.14 -14.86 -26.71
CA VAL A 75 -32.44 -14.87 -27.37
C VAL A 75 -33.20 -16.08 -26.87
N LEU A 76 -34.44 -15.87 -26.44
CA LEU A 76 -35.39 -16.92 -26.10
C LEU A 76 -36.55 -16.86 -27.11
N ALA A 77 -36.70 -17.92 -27.90
CA ALA A 77 -37.73 -18.03 -28.93
C ALA A 77 -38.77 -19.09 -28.56
N ASN A 78 -39.93 -18.99 -29.20
CA ASN A 78 -41.07 -19.89 -28.98
C ASN A 78 -41.56 -19.92 -27.52
N VAL A 79 -41.56 -18.77 -26.86
CA VAL A 79 -42.18 -18.58 -25.55
C VAL A 79 -43.69 -18.85 -25.68
N PRO A 80 -44.28 -19.71 -24.84
CA PRO A 80 -45.70 -20.04 -24.89
C PRO A 80 -46.57 -18.79 -24.82
N THR A 81 -47.59 -18.74 -25.68
CA THR A 81 -48.55 -17.65 -25.70
C THR A 81 -49.95 -18.14 -26.00
N GLU A 82 -50.94 -17.45 -25.45
CA GLU A 82 -52.37 -17.74 -25.62
C GLU A 82 -53.05 -16.61 -26.40
N TRP A 83 -53.94 -16.97 -27.34
CA TRP A 83 -54.80 -16.00 -28.00
C TRP A 83 -56.03 -15.74 -27.13
N ARG A 84 -56.18 -14.52 -26.61
CA ARG A 84 -57.31 -14.12 -25.76
C ARG A 84 -57.74 -12.70 -26.08
N GLY A 85 -59.03 -12.51 -26.37
CA GLY A 85 -59.59 -11.18 -26.61
C GLY A 85 -58.96 -10.44 -27.80
N GLY A 86 -58.58 -11.16 -28.85
CA GLY A 86 -58.00 -10.57 -30.07
C GLY A 86 -56.52 -10.17 -29.96
N ARG A 87 -55.84 -10.55 -28.87
CA ARG A 87 -54.40 -10.31 -28.66
C ARG A 87 -53.71 -11.58 -28.19
N GLN A 88 -52.42 -11.67 -28.51
CA GLN A 88 -51.53 -12.70 -27.99
C GLN A 88 -51.06 -12.30 -26.57
N ILE A 89 -51.34 -13.13 -25.58
CA ILE A 89 -50.91 -12.95 -24.19
C ILE A 89 -49.81 -13.98 -23.90
N GLY A 90 -48.75 -13.56 -23.20
CA GLY A 90 -47.63 -14.43 -22.82
C GLY A 90 -47.20 -14.21 -21.39
N GLU A 91 -46.28 -15.05 -20.92
CA GLU A 91 -45.66 -14.88 -19.60
C GLU A 91 -44.97 -13.51 -19.49
N SER A 92 -45.04 -12.90 -18.30
CA SER A 92 -44.32 -11.66 -18.03
C SER A 92 -42.81 -11.91 -17.93
N GLY A 93 -42.02 -10.87 -18.15
CA GLY A 93 -40.55 -10.98 -18.03
C GLY A 93 -40.09 -11.49 -16.67
N ASN A 94 -40.77 -11.10 -15.58
CA ASN A 94 -40.42 -11.59 -14.23
C ASN A 94 -40.67 -13.09 -14.08
N ARG A 95 -41.77 -13.61 -14.64
CA ARG A 95 -42.05 -15.06 -14.63
C ARG A 95 -41.01 -15.84 -15.43
N LEU A 96 -40.66 -15.35 -16.62
CA LEU A 96 -39.58 -15.97 -17.41
C LEU A 96 -38.24 -15.92 -16.69
N LYS A 97 -37.95 -14.81 -15.99
CA LYS A 97 -36.74 -14.66 -15.18
C LYS A 97 -36.69 -15.69 -14.04
N GLU A 98 -37.80 -15.92 -13.34
CA GLU A 98 -37.92 -16.97 -12.30
C GLU A 98 -37.63 -18.36 -12.87
N ARG A 99 -38.17 -18.69 -14.05
CA ARG A 99 -37.94 -19.98 -14.72
C ARG A 99 -36.48 -20.18 -15.15
N LEU A 100 -35.80 -19.09 -15.49
CA LEU A 100 -34.41 -19.09 -15.92
C LEU A 100 -33.42 -18.79 -14.78
N ALA A 101 -33.86 -18.83 -13.52
CA ALA A 101 -33.06 -18.44 -12.37
C ALA A 101 -31.73 -19.21 -12.24
N ALA A 102 -31.68 -20.46 -12.72
CA ALA A 102 -30.46 -21.27 -12.75
C ALA A 102 -29.31 -20.65 -13.56
N PHE A 103 -29.63 -19.75 -14.50
CA PHE A 103 -28.64 -19.05 -15.33
C PHE A 103 -28.36 -17.63 -14.84
N CYS A 104 -28.90 -17.23 -13.68
CA CYS A 104 -28.72 -15.89 -13.11
C CYS A 104 -28.92 -14.72 -14.09
N PRO A 105 -30.03 -14.67 -14.87
CA PRO A 105 -30.32 -13.52 -15.73
C PRO A 105 -30.57 -12.27 -14.89
N HIS A 106 -30.06 -11.12 -15.34
CA HIS A 106 -30.36 -9.82 -14.72
C HIS A 106 -31.78 -9.38 -15.04
N LYS A 107 -32.19 -9.57 -16.29
CA LYS A 107 -33.51 -9.15 -16.79
C LYS A 107 -33.96 -10.09 -17.90
N VAL A 108 -35.26 -10.32 -18.00
CA VAL A 108 -35.86 -10.95 -19.19
C VAL A 108 -36.89 -9.98 -19.74
N VAL A 109 -36.76 -9.67 -21.03
CA VAL A 109 -37.57 -8.67 -21.75
C VAL A 109 -38.36 -9.37 -22.84
N PRO A 110 -39.62 -9.73 -22.59
CA PRO A 110 -40.49 -10.24 -23.63
C PRO A 110 -40.75 -9.15 -24.68
N LEU A 111 -40.74 -9.54 -25.95
CA LEU A 111 -40.94 -8.63 -27.08
C LEU A 111 -42.41 -8.58 -27.46
N TRP A 112 -42.94 -7.35 -27.57
CA TRP A 112 -44.35 -7.09 -27.81
C TRP A 112 -44.55 -6.41 -29.16
N SER A 113 -45.66 -6.75 -29.81
CA SER A 113 -46.14 -6.11 -31.03
C SER A 113 -47.52 -5.50 -30.81
N HIS A 114 -48.05 -4.78 -31.81
CA HIS A 114 -49.43 -4.29 -31.79
C HIS A 114 -50.48 -5.41 -31.60
N ARG A 115 -50.13 -6.66 -31.95
CA ARG A 115 -50.98 -7.87 -31.77
C ARG A 115 -50.78 -8.58 -30.43
N GLY A 116 -49.90 -8.07 -29.57
CA GLY A 116 -49.56 -8.68 -28.28
C GLY A 116 -48.17 -9.33 -28.26
N HIS A 117 -47.98 -10.27 -27.34
CA HIS A 117 -46.72 -10.98 -27.10
C HIS A 117 -46.24 -11.73 -28.34
N THR A 118 -44.98 -11.58 -28.73
CA THR A 118 -44.49 -12.11 -30.02
C THR A 118 -43.98 -13.54 -29.96
N GLY A 119 -43.90 -14.11 -28.75
CA GLY A 119 -43.28 -15.41 -28.51
C GLY A 119 -41.75 -15.36 -28.44
N ASN A 120 -41.16 -14.18 -28.46
CA ASN A 120 -39.72 -13.97 -28.29
C ASN A 120 -39.45 -13.14 -27.04
N ALA A 121 -38.34 -13.41 -26.37
CA ALA A 121 -37.83 -12.62 -25.26
C ALA A 121 -36.31 -12.50 -25.33
N ILE A 122 -35.79 -11.40 -24.78
CA ILE A 122 -34.35 -11.17 -24.63
C ILE A 122 -33.97 -11.42 -23.17
N VAL A 123 -32.93 -12.21 -22.95
CA VAL A 123 -32.38 -12.52 -21.63
C VAL A 123 -31.10 -11.71 -21.46
N GLU A 124 -31.07 -10.76 -20.54
CA GLU A 124 -29.89 -9.93 -20.27
C GLU A 124 -29.07 -10.54 -19.13
N PHE A 125 -27.77 -10.79 -19.36
CA PHE A 125 -26.86 -11.39 -18.37
C PHE A 125 -25.88 -10.39 -17.76
N GLY A 126 -25.59 -9.25 -18.40
CA GLY A 126 -24.69 -8.21 -17.86
C GLY A 126 -23.41 -8.02 -18.68
N LYS A 127 -22.44 -7.26 -18.16
CA LYS A 127 -21.22 -6.87 -18.89
C LYS A 127 -19.98 -7.68 -18.49
N ASP A 128 -20.04 -8.39 -17.36
CA ASP A 128 -18.88 -8.99 -16.71
C ASP A 128 -18.56 -10.39 -17.27
N TYR A 129 -17.36 -10.91 -16.98
CA TYR A 129 -16.97 -12.28 -17.38
C TYR A 129 -17.82 -13.36 -16.69
N ALA A 130 -18.31 -13.11 -15.48
CA ALA A 130 -19.26 -14.02 -14.82
C ALA A 130 -20.58 -14.11 -15.62
N SER A 131 -21.06 -12.98 -16.13
CA SER A 131 -22.22 -12.89 -17.01
C SER A 131 -22.03 -13.62 -18.33
N LEU A 132 -20.82 -13.59 -18.89
CA LEU A 132 -20.47 -14.39 -20.08
C LEU A 132 -20.62 -15.90 -19.80
N ARG A 133 -20.08 -16.36 -18.67
CA ARG A 133 -20.21 -17.77 -18.26
C ARG A 133 -21.68 -18.18 -18.07
N ASN A 134 -22.48 -17.30 -17.47
CA ASN A 134 -23.92 -17.51 -17.28
C ASN A 134 -24.66 -17.60 -18.63
N ALA A 135 -24.34 -16.72 -19.58
CA ALA A 135 -24.92 -16.72 -20.92
C ALA A 135 -24.59 -18.02 -21.68
N PHE A 136 -23.35 -18.50 -21.60
CA PHE A 136 -22.98 -19.79 -22.19
C PHE A 136 -23.63 -20.98 -21.50
N SER A 137 -23.79 -20.94 -20.18
CA SER A 137 -24.54 -21.98 -19.46
C SER A 137 -25.99 -22.05 -19.93
N PHE A 138 -26.61 -20.91 -20.23
CA PHE A 138 -27.94 -20.83 -20.83
C PHE A 138 -27.95 -21.48 -22.22
N GLU A 139 -27.07 -21.08 -23.14
CA GLU A 139 -27.03 -21.66 -24.48
C GLU A 139 -26.74 -23.16 -24.47
N ASN A 140 -25.75 -23.60 -23.69
CA ASN A 140 -25.39 -25.02 -23.59
C ASN A 140 -26.56 -25.87 -23.07
N HIS A 141 -27.37 -25.34 -22.15
CA HIS A 141 -28.56 -26.05 -21.66
C HIS A 141 -29.59 -26.30 -22.76
N PHE A 142 -29.85 -25.30 -23.60
CA PHE A 142 -30.78 -25.42 -24.73
C PHE A 142 -30.19 -26.28 -25.85
N GLU A 143 -28.91 -26.08 -26.19
CA GLU A 143 -28.21 -26.86 -27.21
C GLU A 143 -28.16 -28.36 -26.86
N ALA A 144 -27.90 -28.71 -25.59
CA ALA A 144 -27.89 -30.10 -25.12
C ALA A 144 -29.23 -30.83 -25.29
N GLN A 145 -30.34 -30.08 -25.34
CA GLN A 145 -31.69 -30.62 -25.57
C GLN A 145 -32.11 -30.58 -27.05
N GLY A 146 -31.23 -30.13 -27.96
CA GLY A 146 -31.58 -29.87 -29.36
C GLY A 146 -32.49 -28.66 -29.53
N HIS A 147 -32.52 -27.76 -28.55
CA HIS A 147 -33.34 -26.54 -28.51
C HIS A 147 -32.50 -25.26 -28.62
N GLY A 148 -31.25 -25.36 -29.08
CA GLY A 148 -30.44 -24.20 -29.41
C GLY A 148 -30.78 -23.61 -30.78
N ARG A 149 -29.95 -22.67 -31.23
CA ARG A 149 -30.19 -21.89 -32.48
C ARG A 149 -30.36 -22.79 -33.70
N ARG A 150 -29.51 -23.81 -33.85
CA ARG A 150 -29.59 -24.76 -34.97
C ARG A 150 -30.90 -25.55 -34.96
N GLY A 151 -31.37 -25.94 -33.77
CA GLY A 151 -32.66 -26.60 -33.59
C GLY A 151 -33.82 -25.68 -33.96
N TRP A 152 -33.71 -24.39 -33.65
CA TRP A 152 -34.70 -23.38 -34.05
C TRP A 152 -34.75 -23.18 -35.56
N GLU A 153 -33.60 -23.04 -36.22
CA GLU A 153 -33.51 -22.85 -37.68
C GLU A 153 -33.99 -24.09 -38.46
N ALA A 154 -33.73 -25.30 -37.93
CA ALA A 154 -34.18 -26.56 -38.53
C ALA A 154 -35.68 -26.85 -38.29
N SER A 155 -36.28 -26.26 -37.26
CA SER A 155 -37.68 -26.50 -36.92
C SER A 155 -38.61 -25.84 -37.94
N ARG A 156 -39.25 -26.67 -38.78
CA ARG A 156 -40.23 -26.21 -39.79
C ARG A 156 -41.55 -25.74 -39.18
N CYS A 157 -41.81 -25.98 -37.90
CA CYS A 157 -43.09 -25.67 -37.25
C CYS A 157 -42.87 -24.82 -35.97
N ARG A 158 -43.19 -23.53 -36.08
CA ARG A 158 -43.37 -22.62 -34.93
C ARG A 158 -44.68 -22.97 -34.24
N GLY A 159 -44.66 -23.98 -33.37
CA GLY A 159 -45.87 -24.47 -32.70
C GLY A 159 -45.68 -25.65 -31.75
N GLY A 160 -44.47 -26.18 -31.60
CA GLY A 160 -44.15 -27.13 -30.55
C GLY A 160 -44.15 -26.48 -29.15
N PRO A 161 -44.33 -27.24 -28.07
CA PRO A 161 -44.46 -26.70 -26.71
C PRO A 161 -43.14 -26.21 -26.09
N LYS A 162 -42.01 -26.38 -26.78
CA LYS A 162 -40.67 -26.19 -26.21
C LYS A 162 -40.06 -24.85 -26.63
N MET A 163 -39.44 -24.17 -25.68
CA MET A 163 -38.69 -22.94 -25.91
C MET A 163 -37.31 -23.24 -26.49
N PHE A 164 -36.79 -22.30 -27.27
CA PHE A 164 -35.44 -22.37 -27.84
C PHE A 164 -34.61 -21.21 -27.31
N GLY A 165 -33.32 -21.45 -27.07
CA GLY A 165 -32.44 -20.47 -26.44
C GLY A 165 -31.02 -20.50 -26.98
N TRP A 166 -30.44 -19.33 -27.25
CA TRP A 166 -29.03 -19.20 -27.65
C TRP A 166 -28.45 -17.85 -27.23
N VAL A 167 -27.13 -17.73 -27.19
CA VAL A 167 -26.45 -16.45 -26.95
C VAL A 167 -26.52 -15.61 -28.22
N ALA A 168 -26.88 -14.34 -28.08
CA ALA A 168 -26.99 -13.40 -29.19
C ALA A 168 -25.61 -13.08 -29.79
N ARG A 169 -25.48 -13.29 -31.10
CA ARG A 169 -24.27 -13.03 -31.90
C ARG A 169 -24.51 -11.92 -32.92
N ALA A 170 -23.46 -11.54 -33.64
CA ALA A 170 -23.53 -10.53 -34.69
C ALA A 170 -24.63 -10.81 -35.74
N ASP A 171 -24.86 -12.08 -36.08
CA ASP A 171 -25.90 -12.46 -37.05
C ASP A 171 -27.31 -12.18 -36.55
N ASP A 172 -27.55 -12.33 -35.24
CA ASP A 172 -28.84 -12.02 -34.62
C ASP A 172 -29.15 -10.51 -34.65
N ARG A 173 -28.21 -9.65 -35.08
CA ARG A 173 -28.44 -8.22 -35.35
C ARG A 173 -28.67 -7.90 -36.83
N ARG A 174 -28.59 -8.89 -37.73
CA ARG A 174 -28.70 -8.71 -39.19
C ARG A 174 -30.03 -9.19 -39.76
N THR A 175 -30.73 -10.11 -39.09
CA THR A 175 -32.02 -10.64 -39.55
C THR A 175 -33.15 -9.62 -39.34
N PRO A 176 -34.14 -9.47 -40.23
CA PRO A 176 -35.29 -8.59 -39.93
C PRO A 176 -36.16 -9.15 -38.79
N GLY A 177 -36.52 -8.31 -37.80
CA GLY A 177 -37.46 -8.66 -36.74
C GLY A 177 -37.28 -7.88 -35.43
N LEU A 178 -38.24 -8.02 -34.52
CA LEU A 178 -38.25 -7.29 -33.23
C LEU A 178 -37.06 -7.63 -32.31
N VAL A 179 -36.52 -8.84 -32.42
CA VAL A 179 -35.29 -9.23 -31.72
C VAL A 179 -34.15 -8.31 -32.12
N VAL A 180 -34.04 -8.04 -33.42
CA VAL A 180 -32.94 -7.26 -33.99
C VAL A 180 -33.07 -5.78 -33.67
N GLU A 181 -34.27 -5.23 -33.75
CA GLU A 181 -34.54 -3.86 -33.32
C GLU A 181 -34.15 -3.65 -31.86
N TYR A 182 -34.46 -4.63 -30.99
CA TYR A 182 -34.06 -4.56 -29.58
C TYR A 182 -32.53 -4.60 -29.41
N LEU A 183 -31.87 -5.57 -30.05
CA LEU A 183 -30.41 -5.73 -29.93
C LEU A 183 -29.66 -4.53 -30.52
N GLN A 184 -30.16 -3.94 -31.62
CA GLN A 184 -29.55 -2.75 -32.22
C GLN A 184 -29.66 -1.51 -31.35
N ARG A 185 -30.76 -1.38 -30.60
CA ARG A 185 -31.00 -0.23 -29.73
C ARG A 185 -30.26 -0.32 -28.39
N ASN A 186 -30.06 -1.53 -27.87
CA ASN A 186 -29.61 -1.75 -26.50
C ASN A 186 -28.21 -2.35 -26.37
N ALA A 187 -27.53 -2.66 -27.47
CA ALA A 187 -26.21 -3.29 -27.41
C ALA A 187 -25.32 -3.03 -28.62
N ASP A 188 -24.05 -3.32 -28.44
CA ASP A 188 -22.98 -3.27 -29.44
C ASP A 188 -22.55 -4.68 -29.83
N VAL A 189 -21.82 -4.81 -30.94
CA VAL A 189 -21.19 -6.08 -31.33
C VAL A 189 -19.72 -5.98 -30.94
N LYS A 190 -19.24 -6.92 -30.12
CA LYS A 190 -17.84 -6.99 -29.67
C LYS A 190 -17.30 -8.41 -29.76
N SER A 191 -16.02 -8.54 -30.06
CA SER A 191 -15.32 -9.83 -29.91
C SER A 191 -14.82 -10.01 -28.47
N VAL A 192 -14.60 -11.25 -28.05
CA VAL A 192 -14.01 -11.53 -26.72
C VAL A 192 -12.61 -10.91 -26.62
N ALA A 193 -11.81 -10.99 -27.68
CA ALA A 193 -10.47 -10.41 -27.71
C ALA A 193 -10.47 -8.87 -27.61
N GLU A 194 -11.44 -8.20 -28.23
CA GLU A 194 -11.60 -6.75 -28.09
C GLU A 194 -11.90 -6.38 -26.63
N LEU A 195 -12.84 -7.07 -25.99
CA LEU A 195 -13.18 -6.86 -24.58
C LEU A 195 -12.00 -7.14 -23.64
N GLU A 196 -11.23 -8.21 -23.89
CA GLU A 196 -10.01 -8.53 -23.16
C GLU A 196 -8.98 -7.39 -23.29
N SER A 197 -8.69 -6.96 -24.53
CA SER A 197 -7.71 -5.89 -24.79
C SER A 197 -8.14 -4.52 -24.23
N GLU A 198 -9.45 -4.22 -24.23
CA GLU A 198 -9.97 -3.01 -23.63
C GLU A 198 -9.81 -3.04 -22.10
N GLY A 199 -10.04 -4.22 -21.50
CA GLY A 199 -9.83 -4.48 -20.09
C GLY A 199 -8.36 -4.32 -19.69
N THR A 200 -7.43 -4.99 -20.39
CA THR A 200 -6.00 -4.89 -20.11
C THR A 200 -5.48 -3.47 -20.28
N ARG A 201 -5.89 -2.76 -21.34
CA ARG A 201 -5.50 -1.36 -21.52
C ARG A 201 -5.95 -0.45 -20.36
N LYS A 202 -7.17 -0.68 -19.83
CA LYS A 202 -7.68 0.07 -18.68
C LYS A 202 -6.91 -0.25 -17.40
N THR A 203 -6.59 -1.52 -17.16
CA THR A 203 -5.77 -1.92 -16.00
C THR A 203 -4.36 -1.40 -16.11
N ASP A 204 -3.73 -1.48 -17.28
CA ASP A 204 -2.37 -1.02 -17.52
C ASP A 204 -2.25 0.50 -17.31
N LYS A 205 -3.25 1.26 -17.79
CA LYS A 205 -3.31 2.71 -17.52
C LYS A 205 -3.42 3.01 -16.04
N LEU A 206 -4.21 2.25 -15.29
CA LEU A 206 -4.32 2.40 -13.83
C LEU A 206 -2.99 2.07 -13.14
N VAL A 207 -2.37 0.95 -13.52
CA VAL A 207 -1.06 0.53 -12.99
C VAL A 207 0.00 1.59 -13.28
N ALA A 208 0.08 2.12 -14.49
CA ALA A 208 1.02 3.16 -14.87
C ALA A 208 0.79 4.46 -14.07
N ASN A 209 -0.47 4.86 -13.85
CA ASN A 209 -0.79 6.02 -13.02
C ASN A 209 -0.37 5.81 -11.56
N LEU A 210 -0.60 4.62 -11.00
CA LEU A 210 -0.19 4.29 -9.64
C LEU A 210 1.33 4.22 -9.50
N ALA A 211 2.03 3.62 -10.46
CA ALA A 211 3.49 3.62 -10.51
C ALA A 211 4.06 5.04 -10.53
N SER A 212 3.50 5.92 -11.36
CA SER A 212 3.88 7.34 -11.39
C SER A 212 3.67 8.04 -10.04
N GLN A 213 2.57 7.75 -9.34
CA GLN A 213 2.34 8.29 -7.98
C GLN A 213 3.35 7.74 -6.96
N ILE A 214 3.73 6.47 -7.06
CA ILE A 214 4.77 5.87 -6.23
C ILE A 214 6.11 6.57 -6.47
N ASP A 215 6.48 6.79 -7.73
CA ASP A 215 7.74 7.47 -8.09
C ASP A 215 7.80 8.90 -7.55
N VAL A 216 6.70 9.66 -7.67
CA VAL A 216 6.61 11.01 -7.12
C VAL A 216 6.80 11.00 -5.60
N LYS A 217 6.13 10.07 -4.89
CA LYS A 217 6.27 9.96 -3.43
C LYS A 217 7.65 9.47 -3.01
N ALA A 218 8.26 8.56 -3.75
CA ALA A 218 9.61 8.07 -3.51
C ALA A 218 10.64 9.20 -3.64
N LYS A 219 10.55 10.02 -4.70
CA LYS A 219 11.40 11.21 -4.89
C LYS A 219 11.23 12.20 -3.74
N HIS A 220 10.00 12.47 -3.33
CA HIS A 220 9.75 13.39 -2.21
C HIS A 220 10.32 12.88 -0.88
N ALA A 221 10.21 11.57 -0.60
CA ALA A 221 10.82 10.96 0.57
C ALA A 221 12.35 11.10 0.55
N GLN A 222 12.98 10.82 -0.59
CA GLN A 222 14.43 10.98 -0.78
C GLN A 222 14.90 12.43 -0.59
N GLU A 223 14.12 13.42 -1.06
CA GLU A 223 14.41 14.84 -0.82
C GLU A 223 14.34 15.21 0.66
N LEU A 224 13.36 14.68 1.40
CA LEU A 224 13.22 14.91 2.83
C LEU A 224 14.36 14.28 3.61
N GLU A 225 14.74 13.04 3.29
CA GLU A 225 15.90 12.36 3.87
C GLU A 225 17.19 13.15 3.63
N SER A 226 17.39 13.65 2.41
CA SER A 226 18.56 14.48 2.07
C SER A 226 18.58 15.78 2.88
N LYS A 227 17.45 16.49 2.98
CA LYS A 227 17.32 17.71 3.80
C LYS A 227 17.56 17.44 5.29
N TYR A 228 17.08 16.30 5.78
CA TYR A 228 17.27 15.89 7.17
C TYR A 228 18.74 15.59 7.46
N SER A 229 19.40 14.84 6.57
CA SER A 229 20.84 14.55 6.66
C SER A 229 21.67 15.83 6.73
N VAL A 230 21.44 16.79 5.82
CA VAL A 230 22.13 18.09 5.82
C VAL A 230 21.92 18.85 7.14
N LYS A 231 20.69 18.90 7.65
CA LYS A 231 20.40 19.56 8.93
C LYS A 231 21.07 18.86 10.11
N THR A 232 21.14 17.54 10.08
CA THR A 232 21.78 16.74 11.14
C THR A 232 23.28 17.02 11.18
N THR A 233 23.96 16.99 10.03
CA THR A 233 25.39 17.35 9.94
C THR A 233 25.65 18.80 10.35
N SER A 234 24.79 19.74 9.93
CA SER A 234 24.91 21.14 10.37
C SER A 234 24.76 21.29 11.88
N LEU A 235 23.90 20.49 12.51
CA LEU A 235 23.71 20.51 13.96
C LEU A 235 24.91 19.90 14.68
N GLU A 236 25.43 18.77 14.19
CA GLU A 236 26.64 18.12 14.70
C GLU A 236 27.82 19.10 14.70
N ASN A 237 28.07 19.81 13.61
CA ASN A 237 29.14 20.80 13.52
C ASN A 237 29.02 21.89 14.59
N VAL A 238 27.82 22.45 14.80
CA VAL A 238 27.59 23.49 15.82
C VAL A 238 27.75 22.92 17.23
N MET A 239 27.36 21.66 17.45
CA MET A 239 27.58 20.97 18.72
C MET A 239 29.07 20.74 19.00
N GLU A 240 29.85 20.36 17.99
CA GLU A 240 31.31 20.22 18.09
C GLU A 240 32.00 21.55 18.40
N GLU A 241 31.63 22.63 17.70
CA GLU A 241 32.14 23.98 17.99
C GLU A 241 31.82 24.41 19.43
N ARG A 242 30.59 24.17 19.88
CA ARG A 242 30.17 24.45 21.26
C ARG A 242 31.02 23.67 22.27
N GLU A 243 31.23 22.38 22.04
CA GLU A 243 32.04 21.53 22.92
C GLU A 243 33.49 22.00 22.98
N LEU A 244 34.08 22.36 21.83
CA LEU A 244 35.44 22.89 21.75
C LEU A 244 35.59 24.22 22.52
N ILE A 245 34.58 25.09 22.46
CA ILE A 245 34.55 26.33 23.25
C ILE A 245 34.49 26.01 24.75
N PHE A 246 33.62 25.09 25.18
CA PHE A 246 33.51 24.69 26.58
C PHE A 246 34.81 24.09 27.13
N GLN A 247 35.49 23.26 26.33
CA GLN A 247 36.79 22.70 26.70
C GLN A 247 37.84 23.79 26.90
N ARG A 248 37.97 24.74 25.95
CA ARG A 248 38.90 25.88 26.09
C ARG A 248 38.65 26.71 27.34
N TYR A 249 37.38 27.03 27.62
CA TYR A 249 37.03 27.76 28.84
C TYR A 249 37.39 26.98 30.10
N SER A 250 37.10 25.68 30.13
CA SER A 250 37.41 24.81 31.27
C SER A 250 38.90 24.71 31.53
N ASP A 251 39.70 24.53 30.47
CA ASP A 251 41.16 24.52 30.54
C ASP A 251 41.72 25.83 31.08
N GLU A 252 41.18 26.97 30.63
CA GLU A 252 41.64 28.27 31.09
C GLU A 252 41.31 28.52 32.57
N ILE A 253 40.10 28.14 33.00
CA ILE A 253 39.73 28.15 34.41
C ILE A 253 40.70 27.29 35.23
N HIS A 254 41.03 26.09 34.75
CA HIS A 254 42.00 25.22 35.42
C HIS A 254 43.39 25.86 35.51
N LYS A 255 43.90 26.48 34.45
CA LYS A 255 45.19 27.20 34.46
C LYS A 255 45.18 28.35 35.46
N MET A 256 44.13 29.17 35.45
CA MET A 256 43.97 30.30 36.38
C MET A 256 43.96 29.81 37.84
N GLN A 257 43.22 28.74 38.13
CA GLN A 257 43.19 28.12 39.46
C GLN A 257 44.58 27.60 39.87
N GLN A 258 45.31 26.95 38.96
CA GLN A 258 46.67 26.50 39.24
C GLN A 258 47.63 27.66 39.53
N LEU A 259 47.56 28.73 38.73
CA LEU A 259 48.38 29.93 38.93
C LEU A 259 48.10 30.56 40.29
N ALA A 260 46.82 30.75 40.63
CA ALA A 260 46.39 31.27 41.92
C ALA A 260 46.92 30.40 43.08
N ARG A 261 46.71 29.07 43.00
CA ARG A 261 47.20 28.12 44.02
C ARG A 261 48.72 28.20 44.20
N ARG A 262 49.49 28.24 43.10
CA ARG A 262 50.96 28.38 43.15
C ARG A 262 51.37 29.70 43.81
N HIS A 263 50.71 30.80 43.45
CA HIS A 263 50.98 32.11 44.07
C HIS A 263 50.71 32.07 45.58
N SER A 264 49.56 31.55 46.01
CA SER A 264 49.22 31.39 47.43
C SER A 264 50.28 30.58 48.18
N GLN A 265 50.70 29.44 47.61
CA GLN A 265 51.73 28.59 48.20
C GLN A 265 53.08 29.30 48.30
N MET A 266 53.49 30.05 47.28
CA MET A 266 54.73 30.84 47.32
C MET A 266 54.69 31.91 48.41
N THR A 267 53.59 32.65 48.51
CA THR A 267 53.41 33.69 49.53
C THR A 267 53.43 33.09 50.93
N LEU A 268 52.71 31.99 51.16
CA LEU A 268 52.74 31.25 52.43
C LEU A 268 54.16 30.77 52.77
N ARG A 269 54.91 30.25 51.79
CA ARG A 269 56.31 29.85 51.99
C ARG A 269 57.20 31.03 52.39
N ARG A 270 57.03 32.20 51.76
CA ARG A 270 57.77 33.43 52.11
C ARG A 270 57.43 33.87 53.54
N ILE A 271 56.15 33.96 53.88
CA ILE A 271 55.70 34.30 55.24
C ILE A 271 56.32 33.34 56.26
N ARG A 272 56.24 32.03 56.02
CA ARG A 272 56.81 31.02 56.93
C ARG A 272 58.31 31.15 57.11
N ARG A 273 59.07 31.50 56.06
CA ARG A 273 60.51 31.79 56.17
C ARG A 273 60.77 33.05 57.01
N SER A 274 60.05 34.13 56.76
CA SER A 274 60.17 35.37 57.53
C SER A 274 59.85 35.14 59.00
N VAL A 275 58.76 34.43 59.32
CA VAL A 275 58.40 34.05 60.70
C VAL A 275 59.52 33.24 61.35
N ARG A 276 60.06 32.22 60.67
CA ARG A 276 61.19 31.43 61.19
C ARG A 276 62.43 32.27 61.48
N SER A 277 62.79 33.17 60.56
CA SER A 277 63.91 34.10 60.74
C SER A 277 63.68 35.06 61.92
N TRP A 278 62.45 35.56 62.07
CA TRP A 278 62.08 36.45 63.16
C TRP A 278 62.16 35.73 64.51
N ILE A 279 61.60 34.52 64.62
CA ILE A 279 61.72 33.66 65.82
C ILE A 279 63.19 33.39 66.16
N ALA A 280 64.03 33.08 65.17
CA ALA A 280 65.46 32.87 65.39
C ALA A 280 66.16 34.12 65.94
N ARG A 281 65.86 35.31 65.39
CA ARG A 281 66.39 36.59 65.91
C ARG A 281 65.92 36.87 67.33
N CYS A 282 64.64 36.67 67.64
CA CYS A 282 64.12 36.80 69.00
C CYS A 282 64.82 35.86 69.97
N ARG A 283 65.08 34.60 69.57
CA ARG A 283 65.80 33.62 70.39
C ARG A 283 67.26 34.01 70.64
N ILE A 284 67.95 34.58 69.64
CA ILE A 284 69.31 35.11 69.81
C ILE A 284 69.31 36.27 70.81
N LEU A 285 68.38 37.22 70.65
CA LEU A 285 68.21 38.35 71.58
C LEU A 285 67.93 37.88 73.01
N SER A 286 67.05 36.90 73.20
CA SER A 286 66.74 36.35 74.52
C SER A 286 67.88 35.54 75.15
N SER A 287 68.81 35.02 74.34
CA SER A 287 69.97 34.23 74.80
C SER A 287 71.20 35.10 75.12
N ASN A 288 71.17 36.40 74.81
CA ASN A 288 72.23 37.36 75.06
C ASN A 288 71.76 38.50 76.01
N PRO A 289 71.60 38.23 77.32
CA PRO A 289 71.03 39.18 78.28
C PRO A 289 71.87 40.44 78.49
N ARG A 290 73.15 40.44 78.08
CA ARG A 290 74.06 41.59 78.26
C ARG A 290 73.77 42.76 77.30
N SER A 291 73.21 42.51 76.12
CA SER A 291 72.86 43.61 75.18
C SER A 291 71.44 44.15 75.39
N LEU A 292 70.52 43.34 75.92
CA LEU A 292 69.15 43.78 76.25
C LEU A 292 69.15 44.82 77.40
N MET A 293 70.05 44.68 78.38
CA MET A 293 70.23 45.68 79.44
C MET A 293 70.78 47.02 78.93
N SER A 294 71.63 47.02 77.89
CA SER A 294 72.16 48.25 77.30
C SER A 294 71.10 49.04 76.52
N LEU A 295 70.23 48.35 75.75
CA LEU A 295 69.18 49.02 74.97
C LEU A 295 68.00 49.50 75.82
N LEU A 296 67.64 48.79 76.90
CA LEU A 296 66.65 49.31 77.87
C LEU A 296 67.15 50.56 78.59
N CYS A 297 68.46 50.66 78.85
CA CYS A 297 69.05 51.82 79.50
C CYS A 297 68.97 53.07 78.59
N VAL A 298 69.09 52.91 77.26
CA VAL A 298 69.00 54.02 76.29
C VAL A 298 67.55 54.45 76.03
N ALA A 299 66.59 53.52 75.98
CA ALA A 299 65.17 53.85 75.75
C ALA A 299 64.54 54.61 76.94
N ASN A 300 64.91 54.27 78.18
CA ASN A 300 64.44 54.99 79.37
C ASN A 300 65.07 56.39 79.54
N LEU A 301 66.16 56.69 78.82
CA LEU A 301 66.77 58.02 78.79
C LEU A 301 66.08 58.97 77.80
N THR A 302 65.31 58.45 76.84
CA THR A 302 64.67 59.26 75.79
C THR A 302 63.19 59.61 76.06
N GLU A 303 62.51 58.97 77.01
CA GLU A 303 61.14 59.35 77.44
C GLU A 303 61.13 60.21 78.73
N GLY A 304 62.30 60.65 79.21
CA GLY A 304 62.48 61.39 80.46
C GLY A 304 63.12 62.77 80.34
N ILE A 305 62.98 63.45 79.20
CA ILE A 305 63.25 64.90 79.01
C ILE A 305 62.20 65.46 78.06
#